data_AF-A0A1B8A3Y8-F1
#
_entry.id   AF-A0A1B8A3Y8-F1
#
_cell.length_a   1.000
_cell.length_b   1.000
_cell.length_c   1.000
_cell.angle_alpha   90.00
_cell.angle_beta   90.00
_cell.angle_gamma   90.00
#
_symmetry.space_group_name_H-M   'P 1'
#
loop_
_entity.id
_entity.type
_entity.pdbx_description
1 polymer ?
#
loop_
_entity_poly.entity_id
_entity_poly.type
_entity_poly.pdbx_seq_one_letter_code
_entity_poly.pdbx_strand_id
1 'polypeptide(L)'
;MGETLFIYYNDSIDSDNLAAAMALWKVTHKRPDTRLIWIIEPRQVCFGLSMTAKQVSRCQHLIQEHFPSLGNPFKVLLGGLIEQVDLDNIKGLTKADRHLLKMAAKPEYGAKDDAVLHGRLTAWDFASCLAEWSNNDSNEVFVDFETLDEIRNPVNLNVHHHEELVNRSADELKAYDNILKEPFSQRTRSLRNWYEGCIKRIEQEECNSNTSVQPLNLNAVHGAIEAAASVRFFGGSSLRILRQFLDKGLAGRIKCHLQVGSCDMSANLFANQFNIALNREAAKAVLNRSTEFLKFTVVPSHTAQSIKYSALGLKNVGGHCLEKRILGFNCREDPLKIVANNVSLDGQYSGKAYPMPDLTAFLCALIPKYMEGMGFKLRFIEVDEKDSNGALLFRRSDKGIEMYDWSESDEGKTLTETEVTGVFEATAKGGEPLV
;
A
#
# COMPACT_ATOMS: atom_id res chain seq x y z
N MET A 1 -20.49 17.89 -22.38
CA MET A 1 -19.66 16.66 -22.45
C MET A 1 -19.34 16.29 -21.02
N GLY A 2 -19.51 15.03 -20.61
CA GLY A 2 -19.28 14.62 -19.22
C GLY A 2 -17.79 14.66 -18.86
N GLU A 3 -17.47 14.81 -17.58
CA GLU A 3 -16.10 14.79 -17.05
C GLU A 3 -15.45 13.40 -17.20
N THR A 4 -14.12 13.37 -17.30
CA THR A 4 -13.33 12.14 -17.13
C THR A 4 -13.04 11.95 -15.65
N LEU A 5 -13.49 10.82 -15.09
CA LEU A 5 -13.31 10.51 -13.67
C LEU A 5 -12.14 9.53 -13.48
N PHE A 6 -11.20 9.91 -12.64
CA PHE A 6 -10.16 9.04 -12.11
C PHE A 6 -10.48 8.72 -10.64
N ILE A 7 -10.34 7.44 -10.27
CA ILE A 7 -10.49 6.98 -8.89
C ILE A 7 -9.19 6.32 -8.49
N TYR A 8 -8.55 6.85 -7.45
CA TYR A 8 -7.43 6.23 -6.76
C TYR A 8 -7.97 5.48 -5.54
N TYR A 9 -7.65 4.18 -5.43
CA TYR A 9 -8.00 3.35 -4.27
C TYR A 9 -6.77 2.58 -3.79
N ASN A 10 -6.29 2.91 -2.60
CA ASN A 10 -5.06 2.36 -2.04
C ASN A 10 -5.06 2.50 -0.51
N ASP A 11 -4.18 1.83 0.21
CA ASP A 11 -4.02 2.00 1.66
C ASP A 11 -3.03 3.11 2.05
N SER A 12 -2.23 3.63 1.11
CA SER A 12 -1.39 4.83 1.24
C SER A 12 -0.45 4.84 2.46
N ILE A 13 0.01 3.67 2.84
CA ILE A 13 0.89 3.52 4.00
C ILE A 13 2.36 3.70 3.62
N ASP A 14 2.77 3.26 2.43
CA ASP A 14 4.17 3.18 2.02
C ASP A 14 4.55 4.19 0.91
N SER A 15 5.82 4.14 0.50
CA SER A 15 6.39 5.03 -0.51
C SER A 15 5.96 4.68 -1.94
N ASP A 16 5.58 3.43 -2.21
CA ASP A 16 5.09 3.00 -3.51
C ASP A 16 3.72 3.61 -3.77
N ASN A 17 2.80 3.50 -2.80
CA ASN A 17 1.47 4.10 -2.92
C ASN A 17 1.55 5.61 -3.16
N LEU A 18 2.43 6.32 -2.43
CA LEU A 18 2.63 7.76 -2.59
C LEU A 18 3.24 8.13 -3.95
N ALA A 19 4.20 7.34 -4.45
CA ALA A 19 4.77 7.56 -5.78
C ALA A 19 3.73 7.30 -6.88
N ALA A 20 2.89 6.28 -6.72
CA ALA A 20 1.79 5.97 -7.62
C ALA A 20 0.74 7.10 -7.64
N ALA A 21 0.39 7.64 -6.48
CA ALA A 21 -0.48 8.81 -6.36
C ALA A 21 0.12 10.05 -7.04
N MET A 22 1.44 10.29 -6.90
CA MET A 22 2.13 11.37 -7.60
C MET A 22 2.00 11.23 -9.13
N ALA A 23 2.14 10.03 -9.68
CA ALA A 23 1.98 9.80 -11.11
C ALA A 23 0.55 10.12 -11.60
N LEU A 24 -0.47 9.74 -10.82
CA LEU A 24 -1.86 10.14 -11.09
C LEU A 24 -2.05 11.65 -10.95
N TRP A 25 -1.51 12.27 -9.91
CA TRP A 25 -1.65 13.72 -9.74
C TRP A 25 -1.02 14.47 -10.92
N LYS A 26 0.19 14.08 -11.37
CA LYS A 26 0.87 14.70 -12.52
C LYS A 26 0.06 14.62 -13.82
N VAL A 27 -0.69 13.53 -14.06
CA VAL A 27 -1.51 13.40 -15.29
C VAL A 27 -2.83 14.16 -15.21
N THR A 28 -3.39 14.39 -14.01
CA THR A 28 -4.74 14.97 -13.84
C THR A 28 -4.74 16.45 -13.45
N HIS A 29 -3.79 16.93 -12.64
CA HIS A 29 -3.86 18.26 -11.99
C HIS A 29 -3.99 19.45 -12.95
N LYS A 30 -3.56 19.32 -14.21
CA LYS A 30 -3.66 20.39 -15.24
C LYS A 30 -4.84 20.24 -16.19
N ARG A 31 -5.74 19.26 -15.97
CA ARG A 31 -6.82 18.94 -16.91
C ARG A 31 -8.18 19.42 -16.37
N PRO A 32 -8.78 20.46 -16.97
CA PRO A 32 -10.01 21.08 -16.44
C PRO A 32 -11.26 20.20 -16.60
N ASP A 33 -11.23 19.19 -17.48
CA ASP A 33 -12.31 18.23 -17.73
C ASP A 33 -12.12 16.92 -16.96
N THR A 34 -11.14 16.87 -16.06
CA THR A 34 -10.77 15.68 -15.30
C THR A 34 -11.03 15.89 -13.82
N ARG A 35 -11.75 14.94 -13.21
CA ARG A 35 -11.93 14.87 -11.77
C ARG A 35 -11.16 13.67 -11.21
N LEU A 36 -10.46 13.86 -10.10
CA LEU A 36 -9.76 12.79 -9.39
C LEU A 36 -10.32 12.65 -7.97
N ILE A 37 -10.77 11.46 -7.63
CA ILE A 37 -11.22 11.10 -6.28
C ILE A 37 -10.14 10.24 -5.63
N TRP A 38 -9.67 10.67 -4.46
CA TRP A 38 -8.71 9.94 -3.64
C TRP A 38 -9.44 9.15 -2.56
N ILE A 39 -9.29 7.83 -2.55
CA ILE A 39 -9.92 6.95 -1.55
C ILE A 39 -8.83 6.12 -0.88
N ILE A 40 -8.73 6.25 0.44
CA ILE A 40 -7.80 5.50 1.28
C ILE A 40 -8.51 4.33 1.95
N GLU A 41 -7.99 3.12 1.76
CA GLU A 41 -8.43 1.90 2.43
C GLU A 41 -7.64 1.73 3.74
N PRO A 42 -8.23 1.97 4.93
CA PRO A 42 -7.53 1.79 6.19
C PRO A 42 -7.25 0.30 6.46
N ARG A 43 -6.18 0.01 7.22
CA ARG A 43 -5.82 -1.34 7.66
C ARG A 43 -6.32 -1.64 9.07
N GLN A 44 -6.52 -2.93 9.37
CA GLN A 44 -6.67 -3.41 10.75
C GLN A 44 -5.35 -3.27 11.52
N VAL A 45 -5.43 -2.74 12.76
CA VAL A 45 -4.27 -2.45 13.63
C VAL A 45 -4.54 -2.86 15.08
N CYS A 46 -3.51 -2.85 15.91
CA CYS A 46 -3.62 -3.00 17.36
C CYS A 46 -2.57 -2.10 18.02
N PHE A 47 -3.03 -1.05 18.69
CA PHE A 47 -2.15 -0.04 19.26
C PHE A 47 -1.26 -0.59 20.36
N GLY A 48 0.02 -0.26 20.27
CA GLY A 48 1.01 -0.57 21.30
C GLY A 48 1.62 -1.97 21.20
N LEU A 49 1.27 -2.76 20.20
CA LEU A 49 2.03 -3.95 19.82
C LEU A 49 3.27 -3.53 19.04
N SER A 50 4.42 -4.09 19.42
CA SER A 50 5.69 -3.89 18.71
C SER A 50 6.75 -4.85 19.27
N MET A 51 7.62 -5.34 18.38
CA MET A 51 8.85 -6.05 18.73
C MET A 51 10.04 -5.17 18.39
N THR A 52 10.98 -5.08 19.32
CA THR A 52 12.30 -4.49 19.03
C THR A 52 13.07 -5.37 18.03
N ALA A 53 14.02 -4.77 17.29
CA ALA A 53 14.86 -5.51 16.36
C ALA A 53 15.58 -6.72 16.99
N LYS A 54 16.00 -6.59 18.27
CA LYS A 54 16.60 -7.69 19.04
C LYS A 54 15.62 -8.83 19.29
N GLN A 55 14.37 -8.50 19.64
CA GLN A 55 13.30 -9.49 19.82
C GLN A 55 12.96 -10.17 18.51
N VAL A 56 12.85 -9.43 17.40
CA VAL A 56 12.61 -9.99 16.06
C VAL A 56 13.72 -10.99 15.70
N SER A 57 14.98 -10.60 15.84
CA SER A 57 16.13 -11.47 15.55
C SER A 57 16.16 -12.74 16.41
N ARG A 58 15.95 -12.61 17.74
CA ARG A 58 15.88 -13.76 18.63
C ARG A 58 14.69 -14.67 18.30
N CYS A 59 13.54 -14.09 17.99
CA CYS A 59 12.35 -14.86 17.65
C CYS A 59 12.53 -15.64 16.34
N GLN A 60 13.13 -15.04 15.30
CA GLN A 60 13.47 -15.76 14.06
C GLN A 60 14.41 -16.94 14.32
N HIS A 61 15.37 -16.80 15.24
CA HIS A 61 16.24 -17.93 15.62
C HIS A 61 15.44 -19.06 16.30
N LEU A 62 14.56 -18.72 17.25
CA LEU A 62 13.70 -19.70 17.91
C LEU A 62 12.76 -20.40 16.92
N ILE A 63 12.23 -19.68 15.93
CA ILE A 63 11.42 -20.23 14.85
C ILE A 63 12.25 -21.23 14.02
N GLN A 64 13.49 -20.87 13.68
CA GLN A 64 14.39 -21.75 12.93
C GLN A 64 14.72 -23.05 13.70
N GLU A 65 14.87 -22.96 15.03
CA GLU A 65 15.18 -24.11 15.90
C GLU A 65 13.96 -25.04 16.09
N HIS A 66 12.77 -24.48 16.32
CA HIS A 66 11.60 -25.26 16.73
C HIS A 66 10.59 -25.52 15.62
N PHE A 67 10.59 -24.72 14.55
CA PHE A 67 9.65 -24.81 13.44
C PHE A 67 10.32 -24.83 12.05
N PRO A 68 11.41 -25.60 11.83
CA PRO A 68 12.14 -25.58 10.56
C PRO A 68 11.29 -25.99 9.36
N SER A 69 10.23 -26.79 9.57
CA SER A 69 9.31 -27.23 8.51
C SER A 69 8.38 -26.14 7.98
N LEU A 70 8.21 -25.03 8.71
CA LEU A 70 7.36 -23.90 8.27
C LEU A 70 8.07 -22.99 7.25
N GLY A 71 9.34 -23.28 6.94
CA GLY A 71 10.11 -22.57 5.92
C GLY A 71 10.86 -21.35 6.47
N ASN A 72 10.89 -20.27 5.71
CA ASN A 72 11.70 -19.09 6.03
C ASN A 72 11.22 -18.43 7.35
N PRO A 73 12.07 -18.31 8.39
CA PRO A 73 11.67 -17.80 9.70
C PRO A 73 11.10 -16.37 9.69
N PHE A 74 11.58 -15.52 8.78
CA PHE A 74 11.05 -14.17 8.62
C PHE A 74 9.62 -14.21 8.06
N LYS A 75 9.34 -15.02 7.03
CA LYS A 75 7.97 -15.18 6.48
C LYS A 75 7.02 -15.80 7.53
N VAL A 76 7.51 -16.76 8.31
CA VAL A 76 6.73 -17.38 9.41
C VAL A 76 6.35 -16.34 10.47
N LEU A 77 7.31 -15.53 10.92
CA LEU A 77 7.06 -14.46 11.89
C LEU A 77 6.14 -13.37 11.33
N LEU A 78 6.39 -12.93 10.09
CA LEU A 78 5.65 -11.88 9.42
C LEU A 78 4.19 -12.29 9.15
N GLY A 79 3.94 -13.53 8.73
CA GLY A 79 2.60 -14.05 8.48
C GLY A 79 1.87 -14.50 9.74
N GLY A 80 2.60 -14.66 10.86
CA GLY A 80 2.06 -15.18 12.10
C GLY A 80 1.59 -16.63 11.97
N LEU A 81 2.42 -17.50 11.37
CA LEU A 81 2.04 -18.87 10.97
C LEU A 81 2.13 -19.91 12.09
N ILE A 82 2.46 -19.50 13.31
CA ILE A 82 2.56 -20.38 14.48
C ILE A 82 1.26 -20.27 15.28
N GLU A 83 0.63 -21.40 15.57
CA GLU A 83 -0.58 -21.45 16.38
C GLU A 83 -0.25 -21.63 17.87
N GLN A 84 -1.19 -21.25 18.74
CA GLN A 84 -0.97 -21.38 20.20
C GLN A 84 -0.77 -22.85 20.61
N VAL A 85 -1.43 -23.78 19.92
CA VAL A 85 -1.30 -25.24 20.16
C VAL A 85 0.12 -25.74 19.85
N ASP A 86 0.78 -25.18 18.83
CA ASP A 86 2.15 -25.52 18.47
C ASP A 86 3.13 -25.13 19.58
N LEU A 87 2.91 -23.96 20.19
CA LEU A 87 3.74 -23.43 21.26
C LEU A 87 3.63 -24.24 22.56
N ASP A 88 2.45 -24.78 22.85
CA ASP A 88 2.20 -25.54 24.08
C ASP A 88 2.92 -26.90 24.08
N ASN A 89 3.23 -27.43 22.88
CA ASN A 89 3.92 -28.71 22.71
C ASN A 89 5.45 -28.61 22.89
N ILE A 90 6.04 -27.41 22.84
CA ILE A 90 7.49 -27.25 23.01
C ILE A 90 7.88 -27.35 24.48
N LYS A 91 8.77 -28.29 24.83
CA LYS A 91 9.36 -28.45 26.17
C LYS A 91 10.75 -27.79 26.22
N GLY A 92 11.18 -27.39 27.42
CA GLY A 92 12.56 -26.90 27.66
C GLY A 92 12.83 -25.42 27.33
N LEU A 93 11.82 -24.66 26.87
CA LEU A 93 11.96 -23.22 26.65
C LEU A 93 12.07 -22.44 27.96
N THR A 94 12.93 -21.41 27.97
CA THR A 94 12.92 -20.40 29.02
C THR A 94 11.59 -19.63 28.99
N LYS A 95 11.22 -19.00 30.13
CA LYS A 95 10.01 -18.14 30.17
C LYS A 95 10.09 -17.00 29.16
N ALA A 96 11.28 -16.43 28.94
CA ALA A 96 11.51 -15.34 28.01
C ALA A 96 11.36 -15.79 26.55
N ASP A 97 11.97 -16.92 26.17
CA ASP A 97 11.86 -17.45 24.81
C ASP A 97 10.43 -17.89 24.49
N ARG A 98 9.73 -18.49 25.46
CA ARG A 98 8.31 -18.82 25.31
C ARG A 98 7.46 -17.55 25.08
N HIS A 99 7.75 -16.46 25.78
CA HIS A 99 7.05 -15.20 25.56
C HIS A 99 7.32 -14.63 24.17
N LEU A 100 8.57 -14.68 23.68
CA LEU A 100 8.90 -14.23 22.33
C LEU A 100 8.21 -15.05 21.24
N LEU A 101 8.19 -16.38 21.37
CA LEU A 101 7.49 -17.25 20.43
C LEU A 101 5.98 -17.02 20.44
N LYS A 102 5.39 -16.65 21.58
CA LYS A 102 3.98 -16.21 21.62
C LYS A 102 3.73 -14.96 20.79
N MET A 103 4.70 -14.07 20.64
CA MET A 103 4.58 -12.90 19.74
C MET A 103 4.68 -13.28 18.25
N ALA A 104 5.17 -14.49 17.93
CA ALA A 104 5.16 -15.02 16.57
C ALA A 104 3.79 -15.56 16.15
N ALA A 105 2.91 -15.86 17.12
CA ALA A 105 1.51 -16.10 16.83
C ALA A 105 0.82 -14.78 16.48
N LYS A 106 -0.11 -14.82 15.52
CA LYS A 106 -0.81 -13.63 15.07
C LYS A 106 -1.74 -13.10 16.17
N PRO A 107 -1.57 -11.84 16.62
CA PRO A 107 -2.44 -11.26 17.63
C PRO A 107 -3.83 -10.95 17.05
N GLU A 108 -4.82 -10.86 17.92
CA GLU A 108 -6.10 -10.27 17.57
C GLU A 108 -5.95 -8.76 17.26
N TYR A 109 -6.87 -8.24 16.45
CA TYR A 109 -6.93 -6.81 16.18
C TYR A 109 -7.38 -6.02 17.41
N GLY A 110 -7.00 -4.75 17.45
CA GLY A 110 -7.50 -3.81 18.45
C GLY A 110 -8.96 -3.46 18.23
N ALA A 111 -9.45 -2.46 18.96
CA ALA A 111 -10.81 -1.97 18.72
C ALA A 111 -10.90 -1.35 17.32
N LYS A 112 -12.06 -1.47 16.65
CA LYS A 112 -12.29 -0.86 15.33
C LYS A 112 -12.00 0.64 15.32
N ASP A 113 -12.32 1.35 16.41
CA ASP A 113 -12.03 2.77 16.57
C ASP A 113 -10.53 3.10 16.51
N ASP A 114 -9.66 2.17 16.94
CA ASP A 114 -8.20 2.34 16.82
C ASP A 114 -7.77 2.30 15.34
N ALA A 115 -8.35 1.41 14.55
CA ALA A 115 -8.13 1.36 13.11
C ALA A 115 -8.71 2.58 12.38
N VAL A 116 -9.85 3.10 12.85
CA VAL A 116 -10.42 4.37 12.33
C VAL A 116 -9.47 5.54 12.61
N LEU A 117 -8.95 5.69 13.83
CA LEU A 117 -7.98 6.73 14.17
C LEU A 117 -6.69 6.62 13.34
N HIS A 118 -6.16 5.41 13.19
CA HIS A 118 -4.99 5.17 12.35
C HIS A 118 -5.26 5.53 10.88
N GLY A 119 -6.39 5.10 10.33
CA GLY A 119 -6.83 5.43 8.97
C GLY A 119 -6.96 6.94 8.75
N ARG A 120 -7.50 7.67 9.73
CA ARG A 120 -7.59 9.14 9.65
C ARG A 120 -6.22 9.80 9.67
N LEU A 121 -5.32 9.36 10.53
CA LEU A 121 -3.97 9.95 10.62
C LEU A 121 -3.18 9.73 9.32
N THR A 122 -3.19 8.50 8.81
CA THR A 122 -2.51 8.16 7.54
C THR A 122 -3.13 8.87 6.35
N ALA A 123 -4.46 9.06 6.31
CA ALA A 123 -5.12 9.85 5.28
C ALA A 123 -4.75 11.34 5.34
N TRP A 124 -4.63 11.93 6.54
CA TRP A 124 -4.12 13.30 6.68
C TRP A 124 -2.66 13.43 6.25
N ASP A 125 -1.81 12.46 6.58
CA ASP A 125 -0.43 12.41 6.11
C ASP A 125 -0.34 12.38 4.58
N PHE A 126 -1.22 11.61 3.94
CA PHE A 126 -1.35 11.60 2.49
C PHE A 126 -1.87 12.94 1.94
N ALA A 127 -2.91 13.50 2.57
CA ALA A 127 -3.55 14.73 2.13
C ALA A 127 -2.60 15.94 2.22
N SER A 128 -1.74 16.01 3.24
CA SER A 128 -0.69 17.03 3.32
C SER A 128 0.34 16.93 2.20
N CYS A 129 0.63 15.72 1.71
CA CYS A 129 1.48 15.56 0.51
C CYS A 129 0.79 16.13 -0.73
N LEU A 130 -0.51 15.89 -0.90
CA LEU A 130 -1.28 16.47 -2.00
C LEU A 130 -1.30 18.00 -1.92
N ALA A 131 -1.48 18.56 -0.73
CA ALA A 131 -1.46 20.01 -0.51
C ALA A 131 -0.09 20.62 -0.84
N GLU A 132 1.02 19.95 -0.49
CA GLU A 132 2.36 20.37 -0.90
C GLU A 132 2.50 20.38 -2.44
N TRP A 133 2.07 19.31 -3.12
CA TRP A 133 2.19 19.19 -4.57
C TRP A 133 1.29 20.17 -5.33
N SER A 134 0.09 20.41 -4.81
CA SER A 134 -0.91 21.29 -5.42
C SER A 134 -0.76 22.76 -5.01
N ASN A 135 0.28 23.11 -4.24
CA ASN A 135 0.45 24.45 -3.69
C ASN A 135 -0.80 24.94 -2.92
N ASN A 136 -1.36 24.03 -2.10
CA ASN A 136 -2.57 24.20 -1.30
C ASN A 136 -3.83 24.54 -2.12
N ASP A 137 -3.95 24.02 -3.34
CA ASP A 137 -5.24 23.94 -4.04
C ASP A 137 -6.21 22.97 -3.32
N SER A 138 -7.49 23.02 -3.70
CA SER A 138 -8.54 22.18 -3.12
C SER A 138 -8.27 20.69 -3.32
N ASN A 139 -8.16 19.94 -2.22
CA ASN A 139 -7.98 18.48 -2.23
C ASN A 139 -9.04 17.80 -1.37
N GLU A 140 -9.69 16.77 -1.92
CA GLU A 140 -10.66 15.93 -1.20
C GLU A 140 -10.14 14.49 -1.10
N VAL A 141 -9.91 14.03 0.13
CA VAL A 141 -9.48 12.66 0.43
C VAL A 141 -10.56 11.95 1.22
N PHE A 142 -10.98 10.78 0.75
CA PHE A 142 -11.97 9.95 1.41
C PHE A 142 -11.31 8.75 2.09
N VAL A 143 -11.89 8.28 3.18
CA VAL A 143 -11.43 7.08 3.90
C VAL A 143 -12.53 6.04 3.98
N ASP A 144 -12.26 4.85 3.49
CA ASP A 144 -13.20 3.75 3.37
C ASP A 144 -13.29 2.92 4.67
N PHE A 145 -13.87 3.50 5.74
CA PHE A 145 -13.95 2.81 7.04
C PHE A 145 -14.85 1.57 7.04
N GLU A 146 -15.76 1.43 6.08
CA GLU A 146 -16.59 0.23 5.92
C GLU A 146 -15.73 -1.01 5.62
N THR A 147 -14.56 -0.82 5.02
CA THR A 147 -13.63 -1.92 4.71
C THR A 147 -13.22 -2.72 5.95
N LEU A 148 -13.15 -2.07 7.12
CA LEU A 148 -12.62 -2.65 8.36
C LEU A 148 -13.44 -3.86 8.85
N ASP A 149 -14.71 -3.99 8.44
CA ASP A 149 -15.54 -5.13 8.80
C ASP A 149 -15.23 -6.40 7.99
N GLU A 150 -14.52 -6.25 6.87
CA GLU A 150 -14.28 -7.35 5.93
C GLU A 150 -12.80 -7.66 5.71
N ILE A 151 -11.91 -6.66 5.85
CA ILE A 151 -10.50 -6.86 5.59
C ILE A 151 -9.80 -7.59 6.74
N ARG A 152 -8.75 -8.31 6.39
CA ARG A 152 -7.81 -8.93 7.31
C ARG A 152 -6.42 -8.42 6.99
N ASN A 153 -5.73 -7.84 7.97
CA ASN A 153 -4.31 -7.55 7.81
C ASN A 153 -3.53 -8.88 7.80
N PRO A 154 -2.82 -9.25 6.71
CA PRO A 154 -2.06 -10.50 6.65
C PRO A 154 -0.81 -10.48 7.55
N VAL A 155 -0.30 -9.29 7.89
CA VAL A 155 0.89 -9.08 8.72
C VAL A 155 0.58 -9.38 10.19
N ASN A 156 1.54 -10.00 10.87
CA ASN A 156 1.59 -10.08 12.32
C ASN A 156 1.89 -8.70 12.92
N LEU A 157 0.92 -8.14 13.66
CA LEU A 157 1.00 -6.80 14.23
C LEU A 157 2.08 -6.64 15.32
N ASN A 158 2.70 -7.72 15.80
CA ASN A 158 3.89 -7.58 16.63
C ASN A 158 5.13 -7.12 15.84
N VAL A 159 5.12 -7.28 14.52
CA VAL A 159 6.23 -6.91 13.63
C VAL A 159 5.79 -5.95 12.52
N HIS A 160 4.60 -5.36 12.63
CA HIS A 160 4.19 -4.33 11.67
C HIS A 160 5.12 -3.12 11.79
N HIS A 161 5.38 -2.47 10.66
CA HIS A 161 6.15 -1.24 10.64
C HIS A 161 5.25 -0.07 11.00
N HIS A 162 5.70 0.83 11.88
CA HIS A 162 4.95 2.01 12.30
C HIS A 162 5.12 3.15 11.28
N GLU A 163 4.48 2.98 10.13
CA GLU A 163 4.48 3.90 8.98
C GLU A 163 4.07 5.32 9.38
N GLU A 164 3.18 5.45 10.36
CA GLU A 164 2.59 6.71 10.82
C GLU A 164 3.60 7.62 11.54
N LEU A 165 4.78 7.12 11.91
CA LEU A 165 5.76 7.86 12.70
C LEU A 165 6.63 8.78 11.84
N VAL A 166 6.81 8.47 10.55
CA VAL A 166 7.77 9.15 9.68
C VAL A 166 7.42 10.62 9.42
N ASN A 167 6.15 10.98 9.60
CA ASN A 167 5.60 12.33 9.40
C ASN A 167 5.36 13.07 10.72
N ARG A 168 5.87 12.55 11.85
CA ARG A 168 5.71 13.17 13.16
C ARG A 168 6.85 14.13 13.46
N SER A 169 6.53 15.16 14.24
CA SER A 169 7.50 16.07 14.84
C SER A 169 8.35 15.36 15.90
N ALA A 170 9.50 15.96 16.24
CA ALA A 170 10.39 15.38 17.25
C ALA A 170 9.71 15.21 18.63
N ASP A 171 8.80 16.11 18.99
CA ASP A 171 8.11 16.03 20.29
C ASP A 171 6.98 15.00 20.29
N GLU A 172 6.25 14.86 19.18
CA GLU A 172 5.29 13.76 18.99
C GLU A 172 6.01 12.40 19.08
N LEU A 173 7.19 12.25 18.48
CA LEU A 173 7.97 11.02 18.55
C LEU A 173 8.46 10.70 19.97
N LYS A 174 9.00 11.70 20.69
CA LYS A 174 9.39 11.52 22.09
C LYS A 174 8.20 11.13 22.97
N ALA A 175 7.03 11.73 22.72
CA ALA A 175 5.80 11.37 23.44
C ALA A 175 5.40 9.93 23.15
N TYR A 176 5.43 9.51 21.88
CA TYR A 176 5.14 8.14 21.47
C TYR A 176 6.07 7.12 22.16
N ASP A 177 7.38 7.37 22.17
CA ASP A 177 8.37 6.50 22.83
C ASP A 177 8.15 6.37 24.34
N ASN A 178 7.71 7.45 24.98
CA ASN A 178 7.37 7.42 26.41
C ASN A 178 6.09 6.61 26.66
N ILE A 179 5.09 6.76 25.80
CA ILE A 179 3.85 5.98 25.88
C ILE A 179 4.13 4.48 25.72
N LEU A 180 5.04 4.08 24.81
CA LEU A 180 5.40 2.67 24.63
C LEU A 180 6.01 2.00 25.87
N LYS A 181 6.52 2.78 26.85
CA LYS A 181 7.03 2.26 28.13
C LYS A 181 5.93 2.00 29.16
N GLU A 182 4.71 2.49 28.91
CA GLU A 182 3.58 2.30 29.81
C GLU A 182 3.06 0.85 29.81
N PRO A 183 2.40 0.41 30.90
CA PRO A 183 1.65 -0.84 30.91
C PRO A 183 0.61 -0.88 29.78
N PHE A 184 0.41 -2.04 29.16
CA PHE A 184 -0.40 -2.17 27.94
C PHE A 184 -1.79 -1.53 28.04
N SER A 185 -2.50 -1.73 29.16
CA SER A 185 -3.83 -1.15 29.38
C SER A 185 -3.86 0.38 29.39
N GLN A 186 -2.79 1.03 29.86
CA GLN A 186 -2.65 2.49 29.85
C GLN A 186 -2.14 2.96 28.49
N ARG A 187 -1.14 2.26 27.93
CA ARG A 187 -0.52 2.54 26.64
C ARG A 187 -1.55 2.75 25.54
N THR A 188 -2.51 1.84 25.39
CA THR A 188 -3.53 1.94 24.33
C THR A 188 -4.34 3.23 24.46
N ARG A 189 -4.71 3.64 25.68
CA ARG A 189 -5.45 4.89 25.92
C ARG A 189 -4.59 6.12 25.61
N SER A 190 -3.35 6.13 26.06
CA SER A 190 -2.41 7.22 25.78
C SER A 190 -2.13 7.35 24.28
N LEU A 191 -2.02 6.23 23.56
CA LEU A 191 -1.87 6.22 22.10
C LEU A 191 -3.10 6.83 21.41
N ARG A 192 -4.33 6.51 21.82
CA ARG A 192 -5.54 7.15 21.24
C ARG A 192 -5.47 8.67 21.34
N ASN A 193 -5.15 9.20 22.52
CA ASN A 193 -4.99 10.64 22.72
C ASN A 193 -3.86 11.23 21.87
N TRP A 194 -2.76 10.50 21.71
CA TRP A 194 -1.65 10.90 20.85
C TRP A 194 -2.08 10.98 19.38
N TYR A 195 -2.78 9.96 18.86
CA TYR A 195 -3.32 9.95 17.49
C TYR A 195 -4.28 11.12 17.24
N GLU A 196 -5.23 11.36 18.15
CA GLU A 196 -6.16 12.49 18.06
C GLU A 196 -5.43 13.84 18.05
N GLY A 197 -4.41 13.99 18.90
CA GLY A 197 -3.56 15.17 18.95
C GLY A 197 -2.82 15.42 17.63
N CYS A 198 -2.20 14.38 17.06
CA CYS A 198 -1.51 14.45 15.78
C CYS A 198 -2.46 14.84 14.65
N ILE A 199 -3.63 14.20 14.55
CA ILE A 199 -4.65 14.52 13.53
C ILE A 199 -5.05 15.99 13.63
N LYS A 200 -5.42 16.45 14.83
CA LYS A 200 -5.86 17.83 15.05
C LYS A 200 -4.78 18.84 14.69
N ARG A 201 -3.51 18.53 14.99
CA ARG A 201 -2.38 19.39 14.63
C ARG A 201 -2.25 19.54 13.11
N ILE A 202 -2.28 18.42 12.37
CA ILE A 202 -2.13 18.41 10.89
C ILE A 202 -3.29 19.17 10.24
N GLU A 203 -4.52 18.90 10.67
CA GLU A 203 -5.74 19.56 10.17
C GLU A 203 -5.69 21.09 10.34
N GLN A 204 -4.99 21.58 11.36
CA GLN A 204 -4.87 23.00 11.68
C GLN A 204 -3.66 23.69 11.02
N GLU A 205 -2.82 22.97 10.27
CA GLU A 205 -1.71 23.59 9.55
C GLU A 205 -2.22 24.44 8.39
N GLU A 206 -1.65 25.64 8.23
CA GLU A 206 -2.06 26.59 7.19
C GLU A 206 -1.93 26.00 5.77
N CYS A 207 -0.91 25.17 5.54
CA CYS A 207 -0.70 24.47 4.27
C CYS A 207 -1.78 23.45 3.93
N ASN A 208 -2.63 23.06 4.89
CA ASN A 208 -3.73 22.12 4.69
C ASN A 208 -5.11 22.80 4.66
N SER A 209 -5.16 24.14 4.68
CA SER A 209 -6.41 24.91 4.83
C SER A 209 -7.46 24.68 3.75
N ASN A 210 -7.06 24.26 2.54
CA ASN A 210 -7.98 23.91 1.44
C ASN A 210 -8.12 22.40 1.24
N THR A 211 -7.61 21.58 2.16
CA THR A 211 -7.63 20.13 2.06
C THR A 211 -8.63 19.55 3.07
N SER A 212 -9.36 18.51 2.66
CA SER A 212 -10.28 17.82 3.56
C SER A 212 -10.08 16.31 3.53
N VAL A 213 -10.22 15.69 4.71
CA VAL A 213 -10.23 14.25 4.90
C VAL A 213 -11.56 13.84 5.51
N GLN A 214 -12.34 13.02 4.80
CA GLN A 214 -13.71 12.66 5.20
C GLN A 214 -13.96 11.16 5.10
N PRO A 215 -14.93 10.60 5.86
CA PRO A 215 -15.43 9.26 5.58
C PRO A 215 -15.95 9.16 4.14
N LEU A 216 -15.70 8.02 3.50
CA LEU A 216 -16.18 7.75 2.16
C LEU A 216 -17.71 7.71 2.11
N ASN A 217 -18.31 8.56 1.26
CA ASN A 217 -19.72 8.41 0.87
C ASN A 217 -19.80 7.61 -0.43
N LEU A 218 -19.98 6.30 -0.30
CA LEU A 218 -20.00 5.39 -1.44
C LEU A 218 -21.11 5.72 -2.46
N ASN A 219 -22.27 6.21 -2.01
CA ASN A 219 -23.36 6.64 -2.91
C ASN A 219 -22.97 7.86 -3.75
N ALA A 220 -22.20 8.80 -3.19
CA ALA A 220 -21.69 9.93 -3.96
C ALA A 220 -20.70 9.48 -5.03
N VAL A 221 -19.83 8.49 -4.72
CA VAL A 221 -18.93 7.89 -5.71
C VAL A 221 -19.71 7.15 -6.80
N HIS A 222 -20.75 6.40 -6.45
CA HIS A 222 -21.63 5.76 -7.42
C HIS A 222 -22.26 6.78 -8.38
N GLY A 223 -22.81 7.88 -7.86
CA GLY A 223 -23.37 8.95 -8.68
C GLY A 223 -22.34 9.65 -9.56
N ALA A 224 -21.12 9.86 -9.05
CA ALA A 224 -20.01 10.40 -9.84
C ALA A 224 -19.61 9.46 -10.99
N ILE A 225 -19.56 8.14 -10.71
CA ILE A 225 -19.35 7.13 -11.75
C ILE A 225 -20.46 7.30 -12.80
N GLU A 226 -21.74 7.17 -12.45
CA GLU A 226 -22.88 7.26 -13.37
C GLU A 226 -22.92 8.53 -14.25
N ALA A 227 -22.51 9.67 -13.70
CA ALA A 227 -22.49 10.94 -14.41
C ALA A 227 -21.28 11.15 -15.33
N ALA A 228 -20.16 10.49 -15.05
CA ALA A 228 -18.92 10.66 -15.81
C ALA A 228 -19.03 10.12 -17.26
N ALA A 229 -18.35 10.78 -18.19
CA ALA A 229 -18.25 10.31 -19.58
C ALA A 229 -17.33 9.09 -19.71
N SER A 230 -16.28 9.04 -18.90
CA SER A 230 -15.41 7.86 -18.79
C SER A 230 -14.86 7.74 -17.38
N VAL A 231 -14.64 6.51 -16.92
CA VAL A 231 -14.14 6.22 -15.58
C VAL A 231 -12.89 5.34 -15.65
N ARG A 232 -11.83 5.74 -14.97
CA ARG A 232 -10.61 4.96 -14.78
C ARG A 232 -10.37 4.73 -13.29
N PHE A 233 -10.23 3.47 -12.91
CA PHE A 233 -9.97 3.05 -11.54
C PHE A 233 -8.53 2.53 -11.44
N PHE A 234 -7.79 3.07 -10.49
CA PHE A 234 -6.41 2.71 -10.19
C PHE A 234 -6.35 2.14 -8.78
N GLY A 235 -6.07 0.83 -8.68
CA GLY A 235 -6.13 0.08 -7.43
C GLY A 235 -4.80 -0.52 -7.04
N GLY A 236 -4.38 -0.27 -5.80
CA GLY A 236 -3.19 -0.87 -5.17
C GLY A 236 -3.47 -1.50 -3.80
N SER A 237 -4.73 -1.68 -3.43
CA SER A 237 -5.15 -2.33 -2.18
C SER A 237 -6.18 -3.44 -2.44
N SER A 238 -7.02 -3.78 -1.46
CA SER A 238 -7.99 -4.86 -1.59
C SER A 238 -8.99 -4.62 -2.73
N LEU A 239 -9.58 -5.70 -3.25
CA LEU A 239 -10.59 -5.62 -4.31
C LEU A 239 -12.02 -5.39 -3.77
N ARG A 240 -12.18 -5.04 -2.49
CA ARG A 240 -13.49 -4.92 -1.82
C ARG A 240 -14.41 -3.90 -2.50
N ILE A 241 -13.92 -2.68 -2.76
CA ILE A 241 -14.74 -1.63 -3.38
C ILE A 241 -15.18 -1.99 -4.81
N LEU A 242 -14.35 -2.73 -5.56
CA LEU A 242 -14.69 -3.21 -6.89
C LEU A 242 -15.82 -4.25 -6.85
N ARG A 243 -15.88 -5.09 -5.80
CA ARG A 243 -17.03 -5.98 -5.58
C ARG A 243 -18.31 -5.16 -5.39
N GLN A 244 -18.26 -4.06 -4.64
CA GLN A 244 -19.43 -3.17 -4.48
C GLN A 244 -19.86 -2.53 -5.81
N PHE A 245 -18.92 -2.11 -6.66
CA PHE A 245 -19.25 -1.58 -7.99
C PHE A 245 -19.88 -2.62 -8.92
N LEU A 246 -19.42 -3.88 -8.85
CA LEU A 246 -20.04 -5.01 -9.54
C LEU A 246 -21.47 -5.25 -9.07
N ASP A 247 -21.68 -5.30 -7.76
CA ASP A 247 -23.00 -5.57 -7.17
C ASP A 247 -23.99 -4.43 -7.44
N LYS A 248 -23.48 -3.20 -7.62
CA LYS A 248 -24.27 -2.02 -8.01
C LYS A 248 -24.52 -1.93 -9.52
N GLY A 249 -23.90 -2.78 -10.34
CA GLY A 249 -24.04 -2.75 -11.80
C GLY A 249 -23.26 -1.63 -12.50
N LEU A 250 -22.24 -1.07 -11.84
CA LEU A 250 -21.44 0.03 -12.36
C LEU A 250 -20.19 -0.42 -13.15
N ALA A 251 -19.78 -1.69 -13.00
CA ALA A 251 -18.55 -2.23 -13.56
C ALA A 251 -18.39 -1.96 -15.07
N GLY A 252 -19.46 -2.10 -15.85
CA GLY A 252 -19.45 -1.90 -17.31
C GLY A 252 -19.11 -0.47 -17.77
N ARG A 253 -18.92 0.48 -16.85
CA ARG A 253 -18.49 1.87 -17.13
C ARG A 253 -17.03 2.13 -16.75
N ILE A 254 -16.35 1.19 -16.11
CA ILE A 254 -15.08 1.40 -15.43
C ILE A 254 -13.95 0.64 -16.13
N LYS A 255 -12.86 1.36 -16.46
CA LYS A 255 -11.59 0.78 -16.87
C LYS A 255 -10.70 0.60 -15.63
N CYS A 256 -10.44 -0.63 -15.22
CA CYS A 256 -9.65 -0.97 -14.04
C CYS A 256 -8.18 -1.24 -14.40
N HIS A 257 -7.28 -0.68 -13.59
CA HIS A 257 -5.83 -0.82 -13.68
C HIS A 257 -5.28 -1.14 -12.27
N LEU A 258 -4.81 -2.38 -12.07
CA LEU A 258 -4.61 -2.92 -10.73
C LEU A 258 -3.22 -3.53 -10.54
N GLN A 259 -2.59 -3.26 -9.40
CA GLN A 259 -1.48 -4.07 -8.89
C GLN A 259 -2.09 -5.22 -8.07
N VAL A 260 -2.15 -6.43 -8.64
CA VAL A 260 -2.75 -7.58 -7.95
C VAL A 260 -2.25 -8.91 -8.47
N GLY A 261 -2.19 -9.90 -7.59
CA GLY A 261 -1.85 -11.29 -7.92
C GLY A 261 -0.39 -11.51 -8.30
N SER A 262 -0.03 -12.76 -8.56
CA SER A 262 1.32 -13.16 -8.98
C SER A 262 1.26 -14.44 -9.80
N CYS A 263 2.14 -14.55 -10.80
CA CYS A 263 2.41 -15.80 -11.50
C CYS A 263 3.54 -16.61 -10.86
N ASP A 264 4.22 -16.03 -9.85
CA ASP A 264 5.31 -16.66 -9.12
C ASP A 264 5.03 -16.58 -7.61
N MET A 265 4.86 -17.76 -6.99
CA MET A 265 4.65 -17.89 -5.56
C MET A 265 5.87 -17.46 -4.74
N SER A 266 7.09 -17.58 -5.28
CA SER A 266 8.31 -17.23 -4.57
C SER A 266 8.36 -15.74 -4.22
N ALA A 267 7.76 -14.91 -5.08
CA ALA A 267 7.61 -13.47 -4.93
C ALA A 267 6.58 -13.05 -3.87
N ASN A 268 5.72 -13.98 -3.41
CA ASN A 268 4.72 -13.65 -2.38
C ASN A 268 5.35 -13.69 -0.98
N LEU A 269 5.06 -12.68 -0.16
CA LEU A 269 5.39 -12.67 1.28
C LEU A 269 4.44 -13.55 2.10
N PHE A 270 3.21 -13.74 1.63
CA PHE A 270 2.15 -14.53 2.27
C PHE A 270 1.66 -15.62 1.31
N ALA A 271 0.75 -16.48 1.76
CA ALA A 271 0.18 -17.52 0.89
C ALA A 271 -0.50 -16.91 -0.36
N ASN A 272 -1.20 -15.79 -0.19
CA ASN A 272 -1.71 -14.96 -1.27
C ASN A 272 -0.81 -13.73 -1.48
N GLN A 273 -0.87 -13.14 -2.68
CA GLN A 273 -0.37 -11.78 -2.87
C GLN A 273 -1.09 -10.81 -1.90
N PHE A 274 -0.41 -9.76 -1.45
CA PHE A 274 -0.86 -8.92 -0.32
C PHE A 274 -2.29 -8.37 -0.50
N ASN A 275 -2.61 -7.79 -1.65
CA ASN A 275 -3.93 -7.19 -1.92
C ASN A 275 -5.05 -8.23 -1.96
N ILE A 276 -4.75 -9.45 -2.42
CA ILE A 276 -5.65 -10.59 -2.33
C ILE A 276 -5.81 -11.05 -0.87
N ALA A 277 -4.71 -11.06 -0.10
CA ALA A 277 -4.73 -11.49 1.30
C ALA A 277 -5.55 -10.56 2.20
N LEU A 278 -5.66 -9.27 1.85
CA LEU A 278 -6.50 -8.30 2.56
C LEU A 278 -7.98 -8.71 2.55
N ASN A 279 -8.51 -9.16 1.41
CA ASN A 279 -9.87 -9.68 1.31
C ASN A 279 -9.98 -10.70 0.16
N ARG A 280 -9.71 -11.97 0.47
CA ARG A 280 -9.67 -13.06 -0.52
C ARG A 280 -11.01 -13.28 -1.21
N GLU A 281 -12.11 -13.18 -0.46
CA GLU A 281 -13.44 -13.44 -1.02
C GLU A 281 -13.86 -12.32 -2.00
N ALA A 282 -13.56 -11.06 -1.68
CA ALA A 282 -13.74 -9.97 -2.62
C ALA A 282 -12.84 -10.12 -3.85
N ALA A 283 -11.57 -10.49 -3.66
CA ALA A 283 -10.66 -10.74 -4.77
C ALA A 283 -11.16 -11.85 -5.70
N LYS A 284 -11.60 -12.98 -5.14
CA LYS A 284 -12.19 -14.08 -5.89
C LYS A 284 -13.43 -13.63 -6.67
N ALA A 285 -14.34 -12.91 -6.03
CA ALA A 285 -15.56 -12.43 -6.67
C ALA A 285 -15.25 -11.49 -7.85
N VAL A 286 -14.36 -10.52 -7.65
CA VAL A 286 -13.99 -9.53 -8.66
C VAL A 286 -13.24 -10.16 -9.83
N LEU A 287 -12.25 -11.03 -9.56
CA LEU A 287 -11.47 -11.65 -10.61
C LEU A 287 -12.31 -12.59 -11.49
N ASN A 288 -13.23 -13.36 -10.89
CA ASN A 288 -14.16 -14.22 -11.64
C ASN A 288 -15.19 -13.44 -12.47
N ARG A 289 -15.44 -12.18 -12.12
CA ARG A 289 -16.38 -11.27 -12.81
C ARG A 289 -15.66 -10.15 -13.57
N SER A 290 -14.35 -10.29 -13.80
CA SER A 290 -13.50 -9.28 -14.46
C SER A 290 -14.02 -8.83 -15.82
N THR A 291 -14.68 -9.73 -16.57
CA THR A 291 -15.27 -9.43 -17.89
C THR A 291 -16.50 -8.52 -17.84
N GLU A 292 -17.08 -8.30 -16.66
CA GLU A 292 -18.19 -7.33 -16.49
C GLU A 292 -17.70 -5.88 -16.47
N PHE A 293 -16.40 -5.66 -16.28
CA PHE A 293 -15.80 -4.33 -16.37
C PHE A 293 -15.59 -3.92 -17.83
N LEU A 294 -15.62 -2.60 -18.11
CA LEU A 294 -15.35 -2.07 -19.45
C LEU A 294 -13.93 -2.45 -19.92
N LYS A 295 -12.98 -2.43 -19.00
CA LYS A 295 -11.62 -2.95 -19.18
C LYS A 295 -11.11 -3.41 -17.82
N PHE A 296 -10.40 -4.53 -17.77
CA PHE A 296 -9.80 -5.04 -16.54
C PHE A 296 -8.38 -5.51 -16.81
N THR A 297 -7.40 -4.72 -16.38
CA THR A 297 -5.98 -5.01 -16.60
C THR A 297 -5.23 -5.07 -15.28
N VAL A 298 -4.35 -6.06 -15.14
CA VAL A 298 -3.55 -6.28 -13.94
C VAL A 298 -2.05 -6.17 -14.22
N VAL A 299 -1.27 -5.80 -13.21
CA VAL A 299 0.18 -5.94 -13.20
C VAL A 299 0.56 -6.81 -12.00
N PRO A 300 0.89 -8.09 -12.23
CA PRO A 300 1.20 -9.01 -11.15
C PRO A 300 2.49 -8.64 -10.41
N SER A 301 2.62 -9.04 -9.15
CA SER A 301 3.73 -8.59 -8.28
C SER A 301 5.11 -8.96 -8.82
N HIS A 302 5.33 -10.17 -9.34
CA HIS A 302 6.62 -10.54 -9.95
C HIS A 302 7.03 -9.62 -11.10
N THR A 303 6.08 -9.19 -11.92
CA THR A 303 6.29 -8.19 -12.98
C THR A 303 6.53 -6.81 -12.39
N ALA A 304 5.66 -6.35 -11.49
CA ALA A 304 5.73 -5.00 -10.95
C ALA A 304 7.00 -4.75 -10.12
N GLN A 305 7.53 -5.80 -9.48
CA GLN A 305 8.77 -5.77 -8.70
C GLN A 305 10.04 -5.90 -9.56
N SER A 306 9.92 -6.21 -10.86
CA SER A 306 11.07 -6.29 -11.75
C SER A 306 11.66 -4.91 -12.05
N ILE A 307 10.88 -3.84 -11.87
CA ILE A 307 11.33 -2.46 -12.06
C ILE A 307 11.68 -1.84 -10.72
N LYS A 308 12.90 -1.31 -10.61
CA LYS A 308 13.36 -0.53 -9.47
C LYS A 308 13.56 0.92 -9.87
N TYR A 309 13.20 1.83 -9.00
CA TYR A 309 13.28 3.27 -9.21
C TYR A 309 14.36 3.84 -8.30
N SER A 310 15.28 4.65 -8.86
CA SER A 310 16.23 5.40 -8.06
C SER A 310 15.51 6.18 -6.96
N ALA A 311 15.93 5.99 -5.71
CA ALA A 311 15.35 6.67 -4.56
C ALA A 311 15.58 8.18 -4.66
N LEU A 312 16.77 8.60 -5.11
CA LEU A 312 17.07 10.01 -5.36
C LEU A 312 16.23 10.57 -6.53
N GLY A 313 16.02 9.78 -7.58
CA GLY A 313 15.12 10.16 -8.68
C GLY A 313 13.69 10.39 -8.21
N LEU A 314 13.17 9.50 -7.35
CA LEU A 314 11.86 9.64 -6.72
C LEU A 314 11.80 10.89 -5.83
N LYS A 315 12.80 11.15 -4.98
CA LYS A 315 12.90 12.41 -4.21
C LYS A 315 12.82 13.63 -5.11
N ASN A 316 13.56 13.64 -6.21
CA ASN A 316 13.64 14.80 -7.11
C ASN A 316 12.28 15.14 -7.74
N VAL A 317 11.42 14.14 -8.00
CA VAL A 317 10.07 14.36 -8.56
C VAL A 317 9.00 14.53 -7.48
N GLY A 318 9.15 13.84 -6.35
CA GLY A 318 8.17 13.69 -5.26
C GLY A 318 8.33 14.67 -4.10
N GLY A 319 9.47 15.35 -4.04
CA GLY A 319 9.81 16.27 -2.97
C GLY A 319 10.09 15.58 -1.63
N HIS A 320 9.99 16.37 -0.58
CA HIS A 320 10.34 15.98 0.77
C HIS A 320 9.38 14.93 1.36
N CYS A 321 8.09 14.99 1.00
CA CYS A 321 7.11 13.97 1.37
C CYS A 321 7.53 12.56 0.95
N LEU A 322 7.99 12.40 -0.29
CA LEU A 322 8.40 11.10 -0.80
C LEU A 322 9.75 10.66 -0.21
N GLU A 323 10.68 11.59 0.02
CA GLU A 323 11.93 11.30 0.71
C GLU A 323 11.70 10.71 2.10
N LYS A 324 10.88 11.35 2.94
CA LYS A 324 10.57 10.86 4.29
C LYS A 324 9.98 9.46 4.26
N ARG A 325 9.02 9.23 3.34
CA ARG A 325 8.36 7.93 3.21
C ARG A 325 9.34 6.83 2.77
N ILE A 326 10.25 7.12 1.84
CA ILE A 326 11.29 6.16 1.42
C ILE A 326 12.27 5.86 2.56
N LEU A 327 12.74 6.89 3.28
CA LEU A 327 13.67 6.72 4.40
C LEU A 327 13.06 5.87 5.52
N GLY A 328 11.80 6.11 5.87
CA GLY A 328 11.12 5.31 6.88
C GLY A 328 10.79 3.90 6.42
N PHE A 329 10.11 3.77 5.28
CA PHE A 329 9.60 2.47 4.82
C PHE A 329 10.67 1.58 4.19
N ASN A 330 11.40 2.08 3.20
CA ASN A 330 12.35 1.27 2.44
C ASN A 330 13.70 1.17 3.15
N CYS A 331 14.21 2.29 3.69
CA CYS A 331 15.49 2.31 4.38
C CYS A 331 15.40 1.86 5.86
N ARG A 332 14.19 1.78 6.44
CA ARG A 332 13.95 1.42 7.84
C ARG A 332 14.70 2.32 8.83
N GLU A 333 14.86 3.60 8.48
CA GLU A 333 15.50 4.56 9.37
C GLU A 333 14.61 4.95 10.54
N ASP A 334 15.27 5.33 11.63
CA ASP A 334 14.62 5.84 12.83
C ASP A 334 13.91 7.18 12.52
N PRO A 335 12.60 7.31 12.79
CA PRO A 335 11.86 8.56 12.59
C PRO A 335 12.52 9.79 13.24
N LEU A 336 13.21 9.64 14.38
CA LEU A 336 13.93 10.73 15.04
C LEU A 336 15.13 11.21 14.22
N LYS A 337 15.81 10.31 13.50
CA LYS A 337 16.90 10.70 12.60
C LYS A 337 16.37 11.41 11.36
N ILE A 338 15.22 10.95 10.85
CA ILE A 338 14.57 11.54 9.68
C ILE A 338 14.14 12.98 10.00
N VAL A 339 13.40 13.20 11.09
CA VAL A 339 12.93 14.55 11.47
C VAL A 339 14.07 15.49 11.85
N ALA A 340 15.20 14.96 12.35
CA ALA A 340 16.40 15.73 12.64
C ALA A 340 17.27 16.00 11.41
N ASN A 341 16.89 15.52 10.22
CA ASN A 341 17.66 15.59 8.97
C ASN A 341 19.08 15.01 9.09
N ASN A 342 19.26 13.99 9.92
CA ASN A 342 20.54 13.29 10.09
C ASN A 342 20.80 12.24 8.99
N VAL A 343 19.76 11.92 8.22
CA VAL A 343 19.78 10.96 7.10
C VAL A 343 19.07 11.59 5.90
N SER A 344 19.58 11.33 4.69
CA SER A 344 18.96 11.80 3.45
C SER A 344 19.19 10.85 2.29
N LEU A 345 18.37 10.97 1.24
CA LEU A 345 18.52 10.17 0.03
C LEU A 345 19.68 10.61 -0.86
N ASP A 346 20.09 11.88 -0.81
CA ASP A 346 21.26 12.41 -1.50
C ASP A 346 22.58 12.16 -0.76
N GLY A 347 22.51 11.77 0.53
CA GLY A 347 23.66 11.40 1.35
C GLY A 347 23.86 9.89 1.42
N GLN A 348 23.44 9.30 2.55
CA GLN A 348 23.70 7.91 2.91
C GLN A 348 23.06 6.89 1.96
N TYR A 349 22.02 7.31 1.21
CA TYR A 349 21.20 6.44 0.38
C TYR A 349 21.24 6.78 -1.13
N SER A 350 22.20 7.59 -1.59
CA SER A 350 22.31 8.12 -2.97
C SER A 350 22.32 7.07 -4.08
N GLY A 351 22.83 5.86 -3.82
CA GLY A 351 22.86 4.76 -4.79
C GLY A 351 21.70 3.76 -4.68
N LYS A 352 20.67 4.02 -3.86
CA LYS A 352 19.59 3.05 -3.63
C LYS A 352 18.49 3.16 -4.68
N ALA A 353 17.92 2.01 -5.02
CA ALA A 353 16.73 1.90 -5.83
C ALA A 353 15.80 0.84 -5.27
N TYR A 354 14.49 1.06 -5.36
CA TYR A 354 13.48 0.21 -4.77
C TYR A 354 12.40 -0.16 -5.79
N PRO A 355 11.85 -1.38 -5.73
CA PRO A 355 10.66 -1.71 -6.49
C PRO A 355 9.48 -0.87 -5.99
N MET A 356 8.68 -0.36 -6.94
CA MET A 356 7.45 0.38 -6.67
C MET A 356 6.30 -0.26 -7.48
N PRO A 357 5.73 -1.38 -6.97
CA PRO A 357 4.72 -2.15 -7.69
C PRO A 357 3.48 -1.36 -8.16
N ASP A 358 2.86 -0.56 -7.31
CA ASP A 358 1.69 0.25 -7.62
C ASP A 358 2.04 1.33 -8.64
N LEU A 359 3.18 2.02 -8.46
CA LEU A 359 3.67 2.99 -9.43
C LEU A 359 3.85 2.32 -10.79
N THR A 360 4.50 1.16 -10.84
CA THR A 360 4.74 0.43 -12.09
C THR A 360 3.41 0.03 -12.75
N ALA A 361 2.45 -0.45 -11.96
CA ALA A 361 1.13 -0.81 -12.43
C ALA A 361 0.40 0.39 -13.05
N PHE A 362 0.45 1.54 -12.39
CA PHE A 362 -0.23 2.74 -12.84
C PHE A 362 0.43 3.32 -14.09
N LEU A 363 1.76 3.33 -14.16
CA LEU A 363 2.50 3.80 -15.33
C LEU A 363 2.18 2.99 -16.59
N CYS A 364 1.96 1.67 -16.47
CA CYS A 364 1.52 0.84 -17.59
C CYS A 364 0.21 1.33 -18.22
N ALA A 365 -0.69 1.90 -17.42
CA ALA A 365 -1.95 2.46 -17.89
C ALA A 365 -1.88 3.95 -18.26
N LEU A 366 -1.01 4.72 -17.61
CA LEU A 366 -0.87 6.16 -17.82
C LEU A 366 0.00 6.52 -19.03
N ILE A 367 1.06 5.77 -19.28
CA ILE A 367 2.03 6.00 -20.37
C ILE A 367 2.38 4.68 -21.09
N PRO A 368 1.38 3.94 -21.63
CA PRO A 368 1.55 2.59 -22.14
C PRO A 368 2.66 2.47 -23.20
N LYS A 369 2.75 3.41 -24.16
CA LYS A 369 3.81 3.39 -25.18
C LYS A 369 5.22 3.56 -24.61
N TYR A 370 5.36 4.36 -23.57
CA TYR A 370 6.65 4.52 -22.88
C TYR A 370 7.04 3.21 -22.20
N MET A 371 6.09 2.57 -21.52
CA MET A 371 6.30 1.29 -20.85
C MET A 371 6.56 0.15 -21.85
N GLU A 372 5.87 0.14 -22.99
CA GLU A 372 6.13 -0.79 -24.11
C GLU A 372 7.55 -0.61 -24.65
N GLY A 373 7.99 0.63 -24.85
CA GLY A 373 9.36 0.95 -25.24
C GLY A 373 10.42 0.55 -24.21
N MET A 374 10.02 0.35 -22.94
CA MET A 374 10.89 -0.23 -21.92
C MET A 374 10.95 -1.76 -21.96
N GLY A 375 9.98 -2.45 -22.57
CA GLY A 375 9.92 -3.91 -22.64
C GLY A 375 8.66 -4.54 -22.02
N PHE A 376 7.70 -3.73 -21.56
CA PHE A 376 6.40 -4.26 -21.14
C PHE A 376 5.58 -4.72 -22.34
N LYS A 377 4.89 -5.85 -22.21
CA LYS A 377 3.99 -6.40 -23.24
C LYS A 377 2.67 -6.77 -22.63
N LEU A 378 1.59 -6.52 -23.38
CA LEU A 378 0.27 -7.01 -23.03
C LEU A 378 0.21 -8.54 -23.25
N ARG A 379 -0.25 -9.25 -22.23
CA ARG A 379 -0.43 -10.71 -22.20
C ARG A 379 -1.72 -11.04 -21.47
N PHE A 380 -1.98 -12.32 -21.24
CA PHE A 380 -3.17 -12.76 -20.52
C PHE A 380 -2.83 -13.74 -19.40
N ILE A 381 -3.70 -13.77 -18.40
CA ILE A 381 -3.69 -14.74 -17.31
C ILE A 381 -5.07 -15.34 -17.10
N GLU A 382 -5.07 -16.55 -16.57
CA GLU A 382 -6.23 -17.15 -15.92
C GLU A 382 -5.96 -17.25 -14.42
N VAL A 383 -7.02 -17.22 -13.62
CA VAL A 383 -6.92 -17.40 -12.17
C VAL A 383 -7.03 -18.88 -11.85
N ASP A 384 -6.05 -19.39 -11.10
CA ASP A 384 -6.00 -20.77 -10.63
C ASP A 384 -6.19 -20.83 -9.11
N GLU A 385 -7.05 -21.76 -8.69
CA GLU A 385 -7.36 -22.08 -7.29
C GLU A 385 -7.03 -23.54 -6.93
N LYS A 386 -6.84 -24.41 -7.93
CA LYS A 386 -6.92 -25.87 -7.73
C LYS A 386 -5.63 -26.46 -7.14
N ASP A 387 -4.49 -25.82 -7.38
CA ASP A 387 -3.16 -26.36 -7.05
C ASP A 387 -2.45 -25.64 -5.89
N SER A 388 -3.15 -24.78 -5.15
CA SER A 388 -2.52 -23.71 -4.35
C SER A 388 -2.92 -23.66 -2.87
N ASN A 389 -3.44 -24.75 -2.29
CA ASN A 389 -3.97 -24.78 -0.91
C ASN A 389 -4.96 -23.64 -0.62
N GLY A 390 -5.74 -23.24 -1.64
CA GLY A 390 -6.71 -22.14 -1.55
C GLY A 390 -6.16 -20.74 -1.85
N ALA A 391 -4.88 -20.57 -2.19
CA ALA A 391 -4.37 -19.28 -2.65
C ALA A 391 -4.85 -18.95 -4.08
N LEU A 392 -5.11 -17.68 -4.40
CA LEU A 392 -5.44 -17.25 -5.76
C LEU A 392 -4.13 -16.95 -6.50
N LEU A 393 -3.78 -17.79 -7.47
CA LEU A 393 -2.58 -17.64 -8.30
C LEU A 393 -2.95 -17.33 -9.74
N PHE A 394 -2.05 -16.62 -10.42
CA PHE A 394 -2.22 -16.36 -11.84
C PHE A 394 -1.41 -17.37 -12.64
N ARG A 395 -2.02 -17.94 -13.66
CA ARG A 395 -1.33 -18.78 -14.65
C ARG A 395 -1.29 -18.02 -15.97
N ARG A 396 -0.10 -17.84 -16.53
CA ARG A 396 0.05 -17.28 -17.88
C ARG A 396 -0.80 -18.07 -18.87
N SER A 397 -1.52 -17.35 -19.73
CA SER A 397 -2.45 -17.91 -20.69
C SER A 397 -2.49 -17.04 -21.95
N ASP A 398 -3.12 -17.54 -23.00
CA ASP A 398 -3.41 -16.82 -24.24
C ASP A 398 -4.78 -16.09 -24.20
N LYS A 399 -5.54 -16.31 -23.12
CA LYS A 399 -6.88 -15.76 -22.88
C LYS A 399 -7.06 -15.40 -21.40
N GLY A 400 -8.17 -14.74 -21.10
CA GLY A 400 -8.56 -14.40 -19.72
C GLY A 400 -8.34 -12.92 -19.42
N ILE A 401 -7.81 -12.63 -18.24
CA ILE A 401 -7.58 -11.25 -17.77
C ILE A 401 -6.33 -10.69 -18.46
N GLU A 402 -6.43 -9.48 -18.99
CA GLU A 402 -5.28 -8.77 -19.53
C GLU A 402 -4.26 -8.49 -18.42
N MET A 403 -2.98 -8.76 -18.68
CA MET A 403 -1.88 -8.34 -17.84
C MET A 403 -0.82 -7.59 -18.62
N TYR A 404 -0.18 -6.60 -18.00
CA TYR A 404 1.13 -6.16 -18.45
C TYR A 404 2.19 -7.07 -17.83
N ASP A 405 3.03 -7.64 -18.68
CA ASP A 405 4.16 -8.50 -18.29
C ASP A 405 5.48 -7.88 -18.78
N TRP A 406 6.54 -8.04 -17.99
CA TRP A 406 7.89 -7.60 -18.36
C TRP A 406 8.57 -8.76 -19.06
N SER A 407 8.82 -8.62 -20.36
CA SER A 407 9.39 -9.71 -21.14
C SER A 407 10.63 -9.26 -21.88
N GLU A 408 11.80 -9.53 -21.30
CA GLU A 408 13.05 -9.76 -22.06
C GLU A 408 14.25 -10.25 -21.24
N SER A 409 14.21 -10.29 -19.92
CA SER A 409 15.25 -10.94 -19.10
C SER A 409 14.73 -11.22 -17.69
N ASP A 410 15.14 -12.35 -17.09
CA ASP A 410 14.91 -12.62 -15.65
C ASP A 410 15.56 -11.55 -14.76
N GLU A 411 16.50 -10.78 -15.32
CA GLU A 411 17.08 -9.59 -14.70
C GLU A 411 16.17 -8.39 -14.96
N GLY A 412 15.43 -7.97 -13.93
CA GLY A 412 14.62 -6.75 -13.96
C GLY A 412 15.44 -5.47 -14.24
N LYS A 413 14.77 -4.33 -14.41
CA LYS A 413 15.43 -3.05 -14.74
C LYS A 413 15.51 -2.12 -13.54
N THR A 414 16.66 -1.48 -13.34
CA THR A 414 16.81 -0.36 -12.39
C THR A 414 16.88 0.96 -13.15
N LEU A 415 15.94 1.87 -12.89
CA LEU A 415 15.89 3.20 -13.48
C LEU A 415 16.80 4.16 -12.73
N THR A 416 17.66 4.83 -13.49
CA THR A 416 18.48 5.94 -13.03
C THR A 416 17.63 7.17 -12.68
N GLU A 417 18.22 8.16 -12.01
CA GLU A 417 17.53 9.41 -11.67
C GLU A 417 16.93 10.10 -12.91
N THR A 418 17.70 10.18 -14.00
CA THR A 418 17.26 10.78 -15.26
C THR A 418 16.10 10.01 -15.88
N GLU A 419 16.11 8.67 -15.82
CA GLU A 419 15.00 7.85 -16.32
C GLU A 419 13.75 8.01 -15.47
N VAL A 420 13.87 8.09 -14.13
CA VAL A 420 12.73 8.38 -13.25
C VAL A 420 12.13 9.74 -13.60
N THR A 421 12.94 10.78 -13.75
CA THR A 421 12.46 12.10 -14.19
C THR A 421 11.75 12.01 -15.54
N GLY A 422 12.31 11.29 -16.51
CA GLY A 422 11.71 11.09 -17.83
C GLY A 422 10.33 10.42 -17.78
N VAL A 423 10.15 9.42 -16.92
CA VAL A 423 8.87 8.75 -16.66
C VAL A 423 7.82 9.76 -16.16
N PHE A 424 8.15 10.54 -15.13
CA PHE A 424 7.20 11.51 -14.57
C PHE A 424 6.95 12.71 -15.50
N GLU A 425 7.93 13.14 -16.29
CA GLU A 425 7.70 14.11 -17.36
C GLU A 425 6.73 13.59 -18.42
N ALA A 426 6.84 12.32 -18.81
CA ALA A 426 5.91 11.69 -19.76
C ALA A 426 4.48 11.69 -19.21
N THR A 427 4.29 11.43 -17.90
CA THR A 427 2.96 11.55 -17.28
C THR A 427 2.40 12.97 -17.34
N ALA A 428 3.24 13.99 -17.10
CA ALA A 428 2.83 15.40 -17.07
C ALA A 428 2.54 15.99 -18.46
N LYS A 429 3.23 15.53 -19.52
CA LYS A 429 2.99 15.94 -20.92
C LYS A 429 1.68 15.38 -21.48
N GLY A 430 1.00 14.55 -20.69
CA GLY A 430 -0.25 13.90 -21.03
C GLY A 430 0.02 12.55 -21.65
N GLY A 431 -0.41 11.49 -20.95
CA GLY A 431 -0.73 10.23 -21.61
C GLY A 431 -1.63 10.51 -22.82
N GLU A 432 -1.45 9.73 -23.88
CA GLU A 432 -2.07 9.89 -25.21
C GLU A 432 -3.52 10.36 -25.18
N PRO A 433 -3.99 11.07 -26.24
CA PRO A 433 -5.37 11.50 -26.32
C PRO A 433 -6.30 10.34 -25.95
N LEU A 434 -7.07 10.57 -24.89
CA LEU A 434 -7.96 9.61 -24.25
C LEU A 434 -9.18 9.42 -25.17
N VAL A 435 -9.00 8.71 -26.28
CA VAL A 435 -10.11 8.30 -27.16
C VAL A 435 -10.80 7.07 -26.58
#